data_AF-A0A8T9FPS5-F1
#
_entry.id   AF-A0A8T9FPS5-F1
#
_cell.length_a   1.000
_cell.length_b   1.000
_cell.length_c   1.000
_cell.angle_alpha   90.00
_cell.angle_beta   90.00
_cell.angle_gamma   90.00
#
_symmetry.space_group_name_H-M   'P 1'
#
loop_
_entity.id
_entity.type
_entity.pdbx_description
1 polymer ?
#
loop_
_entity_poly.entity_id
_entity_poly.type
_entity_poly.pdbx_seq_one_letter_code
_entity_poly.pdbx_strand_id
1 'polypeptide(L)'
;MAIKKAPPTLTKPWVDVTSIKASLTRARELHSENAKRISEMNVRVAKRREELEATLYDLTPSQRSQVVGRALGGLRADLKRSSLDARTTRLREIEALRRSVEDAGTHYNSSIQMLMRDSLGSERRSRLIQQLEHAGKVELASLAALAVSTKDRELGAVLASQVGRMPHSERPFSPHELADRLVGDDYRAVQAAIMEVSELAQRAVLDDRAFEAGRASAEGNIGIALRARDRAALNAPEIRDDNEEN
;
A
#
# COMPACT_ATOMS: atom_id res chain seq x y z
N MET A 1 -7.92 -20.25 17.24
CA MET A 1 -7.56 -21.16 16.14
C MET A 1 -6.23 -20.71 15.55
N ALA A 2 -5.19 -21.54 15.59
CA ALA A 2 -3.93 -21.22 14.93
C ALA A 2 -4.14 -21.27 13.42
N ILE A 3 -4.11 -20.11 12.76
CA ILE A 3 -4.14 -20.02 11.30
C ILE A 3 -2.89 -20.77 10.82
N LYS A 4 -3.08 -21.95 10.17
CA LYS A 4 -1.97 -22.66 9.53
C LYS A 4 -1.34 -21.70 8.54
N LYS A 5 -0.09 -21.27 8.80
CA LYS A 5 0.68 -20.47 7.85
C LYS A 5 0.80 -21.27 6.56
N ALA A 6 0.29 -20.73 5.47
CA ALA A 6 0.46 -21.34 4.15
C ALA A 6 1.96 -21.55 3.87
N PRO A 7 2.34 -22.66 3.21
CA PRO A 7 3.73 -22.90 2.86
C PRO A 7 4.27 -21.73 2.00
N PRO A 8 5.56 -21.39 2.12
CA PRO A 8 6.15 -20.30 1.36
C PRO A 8 5.99 -20.57 -0.15
N THR A 9 5.43 -19.61 -0.87
CA THR A 9 5.23 -19.72 -2.32
C THR A 9 6.52 -19.39 -3.03
N LEU A 10 7.13 -20.38 -3.69
CA LEU A 10 8.42 -20.24 -4.39
C LEU A 10 8.31 -19.54 -5.76
N THR A 11 7.09 -19.22 -6.19
CA THR A 11 6.79 -18.67 -7.51
C THR A 11 6.58 -17.16 -7.51
N LYS A 12 6.50 -16.53 -6.33
CA LYS A 12 6.20 -15.10 -6.21
C LYS A 12 7.46 -14.27 -6.47
N PRO A 13 7.40 -13.28 -7.38
CA PRO A 13 8.56 -12.48 -7.71
C PRO A 13 9.07 -11.73 -6.49
N TRP A 14 10.38 -11.56 -6.44
CA TRP A 14 11.02 -10.75 -5.44
C TRP A 14 10.88 -9.27 -5.78
N VAL A 15 10.54 -8.45 -4.78
CA VAL A 15 10.54 -6.99 -4.87
C VAL A 15 11.13 -6.44 -3.57
N ASP A 16 12.11 -5.55 -3.67
CA ASP A 16 12.76 -4.92 -2.54
C ASP A 16 11.90 -3.79 -1.95
N VAL A 17 12.29 -3.30 -0.77
CA VAL A 17 11.54 -2.27 -0.04
C VAL A 17 11.48 -0.96 -0.85
N THR A 18 12.57 -0.60 -1.52
CA THR A 18 12.64 0.62 -2.34
C THR A 18 11.68 0.55 -3.51
N SER A 19 11.58 -0.59 -4.21
CA SER A 19 10.62 -0.76 -5.30
C SER A 19 9.16 -0.77 -4.81
N ILE A 20 8.88 -1.25 -3.59
CA ILE A 20 7.54 -1.14 -2.99
C ILE A 20 7.19 0.34 -2.76
N LYS A 21 8.12 1.13 -2.19
CA LYS A 21 7.92 2.57 -2.01
C LYS A 21 7.71 3.29 -3.35
N ALA A 22 8.54 3.00 -4.35
CA ALA A 22 8.38 3.57 -5.70
C ALA A 22 7.03 3.19 -6.33
N SER A 23 6.58 1.95 -6.13
CA SER A 23 5.25 1.50 -6.59
C SER A 23 4.12 2.26 -5.89
N LEU A 24 4.27 2.58 -4.60
CA LEU A 24 3.32 3.40 -3.86
C LEU A 24 3.26 4.83 -4.40
N THR A 25 4.41 5.50 -4.54
CA THR A 25 4.48 6.86 -5.10
C THR A 25 3.85 6.89 -6.50
N ARG A 26 4.18 5.92 -7.35
CA ARG A 26 3.59 5.81 -8.69
C ARG A 26 2.07 5.56 -8.66
N ALA A 27 1.58 4.74 -7.72
CA ALA A 27 0.15 4.51 -7.56
C ALA A 27 -0.59 5.78 -7.11
N ARG A 28 0.02 6.58 -6.21
CA ARG A 28 -0.52 7.89 -5.77
C ARG A 28 -0.61 8.86 -6.95
N GLU A 29 0.45 8.98 -7.75
CA GLU A 29 0.47 9.81 -8.95
C GLU A 29 -0.66 9.42 -9.92
N LEU A 30 -0.71 8.14 -10.33
CA LEU A 30 -1.70 7.64 -11.28
C LEU A 30 -3.14 7.83 -10.78
N HIS A 31 -3.37 7.59 -9.48
CA HIS A 31 -4.66 7.83 -8.86
C HIS A 31 -5.02 9.32 -8.88
N SER A 32 -4.10 10.21 -8.51
CA SER A 32 -4.32 11.65 -8.50
C SER A 32 -4.64 12.21 -9.89
N GLU A 33 -3.94 11.74 -10.92
CA GLU A 33 -4.20 12.10 -12.31
C GLU A 33 -5.58 11.64 -12.76
N ASN A 34 -5.95 10.39 -12.44
CA ASN A 34 -7.26 9.84 -12.79
C ASN A 34 -8.39 10.62 -12.11
N ALA A 35 -8.25 10.88 -10.81
CA ALA A 35 -9.22 11.64 -10.03
C ALA A 35 -9.38 13.07 -10.57
N LYS A 36 -8.27 13.75 -10.88
CA LYS A 36 -8.29 15.09 -11.48
C LYS A 36 -9.02 15.09 -12.82
N ARG A 37 -8.74 14.11 -13.69
CA ARG A 37 -9.41 14.00 -15.00
C ARG A 37 -10.92 13.76 -14.86
N ILE A 38 -11.34 12.88 -13.95
CA ILE A 38 -12.76 12.64 -13.66
C ILE A 38 -13.43 13.93 -13.14
N SER A 39 -12.77 14.64 -12.23
CA SER A 39 -13.23 15.92 -11.71
C SER A 39 -13.41 16.97 -12.81
N GLU A 40 -12.41 17.14 -13.69
CA GLU A 40 -12.48 18.08 -14.82
C GLU A 40 -13.65 17.77 -15.76
N MET A 41 -13.92 16.49 -16.04
CA MET A 41 -15.07 16.09 -16.85
C MET A 41 -16.40 16.41 -16.17
N ASN A 42 -16.51 16.17 -14.86
CA ASN A 42 -17.71 16.52 -14.09
C ASN A 42 -17.94 18.04 -14.05
N VAL A 43 -16.86 18.83 -13.91
CA VAL A 43 -16.93 20.30 -13.98
C VAL A 43 -17.40 20.77 -15.36
N ARG A 44 -16.93 20.16 -16.45
CA ARG A 44 -17.41 20.49 -17.81
C ARG A 44 -18.92 20.24 -17.97
N VAL A 45 -19.42 19.13 -17.42
CA VAL A 45 -20.87 18.84 -17.41
C VAL A 45 -21.64 19.87 -16.58
N ALA A 46 -21.12 20.25 -15.42
CA ALA A 46 -21.76 21.27 -14.56
C ALA A 46 -21.79 22.65 -15.24
N LYS A 47 -20.68 23.11 -15.81
CA LYS A 47 -20.64 24.37 -16.58
C LYS A 47 -21.60 24.36 -17.75
N ARG A 48 -21.68 23.26 -18.50
CA ARG A 48 -22.63 23.14 -19.60
C ARG A 48 -24.08 23.23 -19.13
N ARG A 49 -24.38 22.72 -17.94
CA ARG A 49 -25.71 22.85 -17.33
C ARG A 49 -26.04 24.31 -17.03
N GLU A 50 -25.12 25.03 -16.39
CA GLU A 50 -25.28 26.45 -16.06
C GLU A 50 -25.50 27.30 -17.32
N GLU A 51 -24.71 27.08 -18.38
CA GLU A 51 -24.88 27.76 -19.67
C GLU A 51 -26.26 27.51 -20.29
N LEU A 52 -26.74 26.26 -20.25
CA LEU A 52 -28.05 25.91 -20.78
C LEU A 52 -29.18 26.49 -19.91
N GLU A 53 -29.05 26.49 -18.59
CA GLU A 53 -30.04 27.07 -17.69
C GLU A 53 -30.14 28.60 -17.85
N ALA A 54 -29.01 29.27 -18.13
CA ALA A 54 -28.98 30.71 -18.42
C ALA A 54 -29.58 31.09 -19.79
N THR A 55 -29.40 30.24 -20.81
CA THR A 55 -29.86 30.54 -22.18
C THR A 55 -31.31 30.14 -22.45
N LEU A 56 -31.87 29.22 -21.67
CA LEU A 56 -33.21 28.65 -21.89
C LEU A 56 -34.30 29.31 -21.03
N TYR A 57 -34.16 30.62 -20.74
CA TYR A 57 -35.08 31.35 -19.87
C TYR A 57 -36.50 31.46 -20.46
N ASP A 58 -36.62 31.52 -21.79
CA ASP A 58 -37.89 31.63 -22.54
C ASP A 58 -38.74 30.35 -22.55
N LEU A 59 -38.16 29.20 -22.15
CA LEU A 59 -38.85 27.92 -22.16
C LEU A 59 -39.59 27.65 -20.85
N THR A 60 -40.69 26.88 -20.95
CA THR A 60 -41.38 26.35 -19.77
C THR A 60 -40.46 25.42 -18.96
N PRO A 61 -40.66 25.26 -17.65
CA PRO A 61 -39.81 24.39 -16.81
C PRO A 61 -39.70 22.94 -17.33
N SER A 62 -40.79 22.41 -17.88
CA SER A 62 -40.83 21.06 -18.46
C SER A 62 -39.95 20.96 -19.71
N GLN A 63 -40.09 21.90 -20.65
CA GLN A 63 -39.28 21.94 -21.87
C GLN A 63 -37.80 22.18 -21.56
N ARG A 64 -37.48 23.06 -20.61
CA ARG A 64 -36.11 23.33 -20.15
C ARG A 64 -35.44 22.06 -19.63
N SER A 65 -36.12 21.31 -18.75
CA SER A 65 -35.57 20.07 -18.20
C SER A 65 -35.32 18.99 -19.25
N GLN A 66 -36.18 18.87 -20.27
CA GLN A 66 -35.99 17.93 -21.38
C GLN A 66 -34.79 18.30 -22.26
N VAL A 67 -34.63 19.58 -22.61
CA VAL A 67 -33.52 20.06 -23.45
C VAL A 67 -32.19 19.91 -22.70
N VAL A 68 -32.14 20.35 -21.43
CA VAL A 68 -30.96 20.19 -20.57
C VAL A 68 -30.61 18.71 -20.40
N GLY A 69 -31.59 17.85 -20.13
CA GLY A 69 -31.38 16.42 -19.97
C GLY A 69 -30.76 15.75 -21.22
N ARG A 70 -31.28 16.08 -22.42
CA ARG A 70 -30.73 15.55 -23.67
C ARG A 70 -29.32 16.05 -23.95
N ALA A 71 -29.08 17.35 -23.79
CA ALA A 71 -27.77 17.96 -24.05
C ALA A 71 -26.69 17.45 -23.09
N LEU A 72 -27.00 17.36 -21.78
CA LEU A 72 -26.08 16.81 -20.79
C LEU A 72 -25.87 15.31 -20.96
N GLY A 73 -26.91 14.57 -21.37
CA GLY A 73 -26.81 13.16 -21.71
C GLY A 73 -25.85 12.91 -22.87
N GLY A 74 -25.96 13.70 -23.94
CA GLY A 74 -25.05 13.65 -25.09
C GLY A 74 -23.60 13.98 -24.69
N LEU A 75 -23.38 15.10 -23.99
CA LEU A 75 -22.06 15.49 -23.52
C LEU A 75 -21.42 14.41 -22.63
N ARG A 76 -22.19 13.82 -21.70
CA ARG A 76 -21.68 12.73 -20.86
C ARG A 76 -21.31 11.50 -21.68
N ALA A 77 -22.11 11.12 -22.67
CA ALA A 77 -21.79 10.00 -23.55
C ALA A 77 -20.50 10.23 -24.34
N ASP A 78 -20.30 11.45 -24.85
CA ASP A 78 -19.09 11.83 -25.59
C ASP A 78 -17.85 11.86 -24.70
N LEU A 79 -17.96 12.43 -23.49
CA LEU A 79 -16.87 12.43 -22.51
C LEU A 79 -16.47 11.01 -22.11
N LYS A 80 -17.45 10.13 -21.87
CA LYS A 80 -17.20 8.73 -21.56
C LYS A 80 -16.43 8.03 -22.67
N ARG A 81 -16.91 8.16 -23.92
CA ARG A 81 -16.30 7.53 -25.10
C ARG A 81 -14.89 8.05 -25.34
N SER A 82 -14.70 9.37 -25.34
CA SER A 82 -13.42 10.01 -25.65
C SER A 82 -12.33 9.79 -24.59
N SER A 83 -12.70 9.42 -23.36
CA SER A 83 -11.74 9.17 -22.29
C SER A 83 -11.65 7.72 -21.81
N LEU A 84 -12.40 6.80 -22.43
CA LEU A 84 -12.41 5.38 -22.07
C LEU A 84 -11.01 4.76 -22.10
N ASP A 85 -10.27 4.93 -23.20
CA ASP A 85 -8.93 4.34 -23.36
C ASP A 85 -7.96 4.88 -22.30
N ALA A 86 -7.99 6.19 -22.06
CA ALA A 86 -7.12 6.84 -21.08
C ALA A 86 -7.44 6.43 -19.63
N ARG A 87 -8.71 6.21 -19.28
CA ARG A 87 -9.12 5.71 -17.95
C ARG A 87 -8.75 4.25 -17.79
N THR A 88 -9.07 3.41 -18.77
CA THR A 88 -8.81 1.96 -18.71
C THR A 88 -7.32 1.64 -18.66
N THR A 89 -6.46 2.36 -19.40
CA THR A 89 -5.00 2.22 -19.31
C THR A 89 -4.50 2.52 -17.90
N ARG A 90 -4.91 3.64 -17.28
CA ARG A 90 -4.53 3.97 -15.90
C ARG A 90 -5.00 2.93 -14.89
N LEU A 91 -6.24 2.46 -15.02
CA LEU A 91 -6.76 1.41 -14.15
C LEU A 91 -5.95 0.11 -14.27
N ARG A 92 -5.53 -0.25 -15.48
CA ARG A 92 -4.65 -1.42 -15.70
C ARG A 92 -3.27 -1.23 -15.08
N GLU A 93 -2.68 -0.04 -15.19
CA GLU A 93 -1.38 0.28 -14.59
C GLU A 93 -1.44 0.19 -13.05
N ILE A 94 -2.43 0.83 -12.42
CA ILE A 94 -2.59 0.79 -10.96
C ILE A 94 -2.86 -0.65 -10.49
N GLU A 95 -3.68 -1.42 -11.23
CA GLU A 95 -3.93 -2.83 -10.93
C GLU A 95 -2.68 -3.70 -11.06
N ALA A 96 -1.82 -3.42 -12.04
CA ALA A 96 -0.54 -4.12 -12.19
C ALA A 96 0.39 -3.84 -11.00
N LEU A 97 0.48 -2.58 -10.55
CA LEU A 97 1.22 -2.20 -9.35
C LEU A 97 0.66 -2.91 -8.11
N ARG A 98 -0.67 -2.92 -7.93
CA ARG A 98 -1.33 -3.63 -6.83
C ARG A 98 -0.96 -5.10 -6.80
N ARG A 99 -1.06 -5.80 -7.92
CA ARG A 99 -0.71 -7.23 -8.00
C ARG A 99 0.75 -7.48 -7.67
N SER A 100 1.66 -6.66 -8.21
CA SER A 100 3.09 -6.80 -7.95
C SER A 100 3.42 -6.62 -6.46
N VAL A 101 2.83 -5.62 -5.82
CA VAL A 101 3.06 -5.31 -4.41
C VAL A 101 2.39 -6.32 -3.48
N GLU A 102 1.19 -6.81 -3.81
CA GLU A 102 0.53 -7.90 -3.07
C GLU A 102 1.31 -9.22 -3.16
N ASP A 103 1.83 -9.55 -4.34
CA ASP A 103 2.68 -10.73 -4.55
C ASP A 103 3.95 -10.63 -3.72
N ALA A 104 4.58 -9.44 -3.71
CA ALA A 104 5.74 -9.15 -2.89
C ALA A 104 5.45 -9.25 -1.39
N GLY A 105 4.22 -8.95 -0.95
CA GLY A 105 3.79 -9.03 0.45
C GLY A 105 4.06 -10.38 1.12
N THR A 106 4.09 -11.46 0.33
CA THR A 106 4.49 -12.81 0.80
C THR A 106 5.88 -12.84 1.43
N HIS A 107 6.81 -12.01 0.94
CA HIS A 107 8.19 -11.90 1.43
C HIS A 107 8.33 -11.00 2.66
N TYR A 108 7.27 -10.30 3.05
CA TYR A 108 7.23 -9.34 4.15
C TYR A 108 6.25 -9.75 5.23
N ASN A 109 6.00 -11.05 5.44
CA ASN A 109 5.01 -11.54 6.41
C ASN A 109 5.43 -11.40 7.88
N SER A 110 6.71 -11.13 8.16
CA SER A 110 7.22 -11.00 9.53
C SER A 110 8.46 -10.11 9.62
N SER A 111 8.55 -9.32 10.70
CA SER A 111 9.76 -8.56 11.06
C SER A 111 11.00 -9.45 11.19
N ILE A 112 10.87 -10.70 11.67
CA ILE A 112 11.98 -11.65 11.71
C ILE A 112 12.49 -11.97 10.30
N GLN A 113 11.57 -12.25 9.35
CA GLN A 113 11.98 -12.56 7.97
C GLN A 113 12.70 -11.37 7.35
N MET A 114 12.23 -10.15 7.61
CA MET A 114 12.84 -8.94 7.10
C MET A 114 14.23 -8.70 7.70
N LEU A 115 14.38 -8.83 9.03
CA LEU A 115 15.67 -8.73 9.74
C LEU A 115 16.69 -9.76 9.24
N MET A 116 16.24 -11.01 9.10
CA MET A 116 17.08 -12.13 8.67
C MET A 116 17.59 -11.99 7.25
N ARG A 117 16.88 -11.25 6.41
CA ARG A 117 17.17 -11.06 5.00
C ARG A 117 18.12 -9.89 4.75
N ASP A 118 18.02 -8.85 5.58
CA ASP A 118 18.83 -7.63 5.51
C ASP A 118 20.35 -7.91 5.51
N SER A 119 20.77 -8.92 6.28
CA SER A 119 22.18 -9.27 6.48
C SER A 119 22.60 -10.58 5.82
N LEU A 120 21.79 -11.13 4.91
CA LEU A 120 22.07 -12.41 4.26
C LEU A 120 23.28 -12.28 3.34
N GLY A 121 24.26 -13.18 3.50
CA GLY A 121 25.49 -13.18 2.69
C GLY A 121 26.61 -12.26 3.19
N SER A 122 26.41 -11.53 4.29
CA SER A 122 27.46 -10.70 4.88
C SER A 122 28.54 -11.52 5.61
N GLU A 123 29.80 -11.18 5.39
CA GLU A 123 30.94 -11.83 6.08
C GLU A 123 30.91 -11.57 7.59
N ARG A 124 30.45 -10.38 7.99
CA ARG A 124 30.32 -10.00 9.40
C ARG A 124 29.32 -10.90 10.12
N ARG A 125 28.17 -11.18 9.51
CA ARG A 125 27.19 -12.12 10.08
C ARG A 125 27.77 -13.51 10.26
N SER A 126 28.52 -14.03 9.28
CA SER A 126 29.18 -15.35 9.39
C SER A 126 30.15 -15.40 10.57
N ARG A 127 30.94 -14.34 10.78
CA ARG A 127 31.85 -14.24 11.94
C ARG A 127 31.09 -14.17 13.27
N LEU A 128 30.02 -13.37 13.33
CA LEU A 128 29.18 -13.26 14.53
C LEU A 128 28.51 -14.59 14.89
N ILE A 129 28.08 -15.38 13.89
CA ILE A 129 27.53 -16.73 14.12
C ILE A 129 28.57 -17.62 14.81
N GLN A 130 29.82 -17.61 14.35
CA GLN A 130 30.90 -18.41 14.95
C GLN A 130 31.25 -17.92 16.36
N GLN A 131 31.33 -16.60 16.57
CA GLN A 131 31.66 -16.02 17.88
C GLN A 131 30.60 -16.33 18.93
N LEU A 132 29.33 -16.41 18.54
CA LEU A 132 28.21 -16.60 19.46
C LEU A 132 27.81 -18.06 19.62
N GLU A 133 28.40 -19.01 18.91
CA GLU A 133 27.99 -20.43 18.90
C GLU A 133 27.86 -21.05 20.30
N HIS A 134 28.75 -20.64 21.23
CA HIS A 134 28.79 -21.11 22.61
C HIS A 134 28.39 -20.06 23.65
N ALA A 135 27.79 -18.95 23.22
CA ALA A 135 27.39 -17.87 24.13
C ALA A 135 26.31 -18.34 25.12
N GLY A 136 26.46 -17.92 26.39
CA GLY A 136 25.50 -18.23 27.45
C GLY A 136 24.21 -17.42 27.36
N LYS A 137 23.16 -17.84 28.09
CA LYS A 137 21.86 -17.13 28.11
C LYS A 137 21.98 -15.66 28.51
N VAL A 138 22.83 -15.37 29.50
CA VAL A 138 23.06 -14.01 30.02
C VAL A 138 23.77 -13.14 28.97
N GLU A 139 24.76 -13.70 28.29
CA GLU A 139 25.50 -13.01 27.22
C GLU A 139 24.60 -12.72 26.02
N LEU A 140 23.77 -13.68 25.61
CA LEU A 140 22.80 -13.47 24.53
C LEU A 140 21.80 -12.35 24.88
N ALA A 141 21.34 -12.29 26.13
CA ALA A 141 20.45 -11.22 26.59
C ALA A 141 21.13 -9.84 26.58
N SER A 142 22.37 -9.76 27.08
CA SER A 142 23.12 -8.49 27.11
C SER A 142 23.45 -8.00 25.71
N LEU A 143 23.83 -8.90 24.80
CA LEU A 143 24.08 -8.58 23.39
C LEU A 143 22.81 -8.19 22.64
N ALA A 144 21.65 -8.76 22.99
CA ALA A 144 20.37 -8.34 22.42
C ALA A 144 20.02 -6.90 22.83
N ALA A 145 20.24 -6.54 24.10
CA ALA A 145 20.08 -5.17 24.56
C ALA A 145 21.05 -4.22 23.84
N LEU A 146 22.31 -4.63 23.66
CA LEU A 146 23.30 -3.88 22.90
C LEU A 146 22.86 -3.67 21.44
N ALA A 147 22.42 -4.73 20.76
CA ALA A 147 21.97 -4.67 19.37
C ALA A 147 20.82 -3.67 19.19
N VAL A 148 19.83 -3.68 20.10
CA VAL A 148 18.71 -2.73 20.08
C VAL A 148 19.20 -1.30 20.31
N SER A 149 20.10 -1.09 21.29
CA SER A 149 20.62 0.25 21.61
C SER A 149 21.46 0.86 20.49
N THR A 150 22.20 0.03 19.76
CA THR A 150 23.10 0.43 18.65
C THR A 150 22.44 0.32 17.28
N LYS A 151 21.21 -0.18 17.21
CA LYS A 151 20.46 -0.46 15.97
C LYS A 151 21.20 -1.42 15.03
N ASP A 152 21.98 -2.34 15.59
CA ASP A 152 22.75 -3.33 14.83
C ASP A 152 21.87 -4.50 14.37
N ARG A 153 21.41 -4.41 13.12
CA ARG A 153 20.51 -5.39 12.51
C ARG A 153 21.18 -6.75 12.27
N GLU A 154 22.48 -6.76 11.94
CA GLU A 154 23.18 -8.02 11.67
C GLU A 154 23.39 -8.81 12.96
N LEU A 155 23.82 -8.15 14.04
CA LEU A 155 23.92 -8.78 15.36
C LEU A 155 22.56 -9.29 15.82
N GLY A 156 21.51 -8.46 15.67
CA GLY A 156 20.14 -8.85 15.96
C GLY A 156 19.68 -10.09 15.19
N ALA A 157 20.01 -10.19 13.90
CA ALA A 157 19.67 -11.35 13.06
C ALA A 157 20.35 -12.64 13.55
N VAL A 158 21.63 -12.56 13.95
CA VAL A 158 22.35 -13.72 14.52
C VAL A 158 21.72 -14.15 15.83
N LEU A 159 21.48 -13.20 16.74
CA LEU A 159 20.87 -13.46 18.05
C LEU A 159 19.46 -14.07 17.90
N ALA A 160 18.64 -13.55 17.00
CA ALA A 160 17.31 -14.10 16.70
C ALA A 160 17.39 -15.53 16.15
N SER A 161 18.38 -15.82 15.29
CA SER A 161 18.62 -17.16 14.75
C SER A 161 19.01 -18.15 15.84
N GLN A 162 19.91 -17.73 16.72
CA GLN A 162 20.46 -18.57 17.78
C GLN A 162 19.39 -18.91 18.83
N VAL A 163 18.68 -17.90 19.33
CA VAL A 163 17.57 -18.09 20.27
C VAL A 163 16.41 -18.85 19.62
N GLY A 164 16.20 -18.68 18.32
CA GLY A 164 15.19 -19.44 17.56
C GLY A 164 15.41 -20.96 17.59
N ARG A 165 16.65 -21.43 17.72
CA ARG A 165 16.99 -22.88 17.82
C ARG A 165 16.79 -23.44 19.23
N MET A 166 16.67 -22.59 20.25
CA MET A 166 16.50 -23.01 21.64
C MET A 166 15.04 -23.42 21.93
N PRO A 167 14.82 -24.36 22.87
CA PRO A 167 13.49 -24.63 23.43
C PRO A 167 12.86 -23.36 23.99
N HIS A 168 11.54 -23.18 23.85
CA HIS A 168 10.87 -21.93 24.23
C HIS A 168 11.11 -21.51 25.69
N SER A 169 11.13 -22.48 26.62
CA SER A 169 11.40 -22.27 28.06
C SER A 169 12.81 -21.80 28.38
N GLU A 170 13.76 -21.99 27.45
CA GLU A 170 15.17 -21.68 27.66
C GLU A 170 15.61 -20.37 27.00
N ARG A 171 14.71 -19.73 26.23
CA ARG A 171 15.01 -18.52 25.49
C ARG A 171 15.20 -17.34 26.45
N PRO A 172 16.33 -16.64 26.41
CA PRO A 172 16.57 -15.48 27.26
C PRO A 172 15.73 -14.26 26.89
N PHE A 173 15.23 -14.19 25.65
CA PHE A 173 14.34 -13.14 25.15
C PHE A 173 13.51 -13.66 23.97
N SER A 174 12.52 -12.88 23.54
CA SER A 174 11.70 -13.19 22.36
C SER A 174 12.39 -12.73 21.06
N PRO A 175 12.66 -13.63 20.08
CA PRO A 175 13.18 -13.24 18.77
C PRO A 175 12.25 -12.29 18.01
N HIS A 176 10.94 -12.39 18.25
CA HIS A 176 9.94 -11.51 17.65
C HIS A 176 10.04 -10.10 18.20
N GLU A 177 10.21 -9.96 19.51
CA GLU A 177 10.37 -8.66 20.16
C GLU A 177 11.68 -7.99 19.72
N LEU A 178 12.78 -8.75 19.67
CA LEU A 178 14.06 -8.24 19.17
C LEU A 178 13.93 -7.71 17.73
N ALA A 179 13.27 -8.48 16.85
CA ALA A 179 13.06 -8.05 15.47
C ALA A 179 12.13 -6.84 15.36
N ASP A 180 11.06 -6.76 16.15
CA ASP A 180 10.17 -5.59 16.17
C ASP A 180 10.90 -4.33 16.65
N ARG A 181 11.81 -4.43 17.62
CA ARG A 181 12.62 -3.29 18.10
C ARG A 181 13.65 -2.78 17.08
N LEU A 182 14.13 -3.66 16.19
CA LEU A 182 15.17 -3.33 15.22
C LEU A 182 14.60 -2.91 13.85
N VAL A 183 13.56 -3.58 13.39
CA VAL A 183 13.00 -3.40 12.03
C VAL A 183 11.46 -3.35 12.02
N GLY A 184 10.81 -3.22 13.19
CA GLY A 184 9.35 -3.16 13.28
C GLY A 184 8.75 -1.95 12.57
N ASP A 185 9.42 -0.80 12.64
CA ASP A 185 8.98 0.43 11.95
C ASP A 185 9.01 0.25 10.43
N ASP A 186 10.13 -0.26 9.90
CA ASP A 186 10.27 -0.60 8.47
C ASP A 186 9.21 -1.64 8.04
N TYR A 187 8.94 -2.63 8.90
CA TYR A 187 7.98 -3.69 8.60
C TYR A 187 6.55 -3.11 8.52
N ARG A 188 6.17 -2.28 9.50
CA ARG A 188 4.89 -1.58 9.50
C ARG A 188 4.77 -0.64 8.29
N ALA A 189 5.83 0.07 7.93
CA ALA A 189 5.86 0.93 6.75
C ALA A 189 5.60 0.14 5.46
N VAL A 190 6.31 -0.98 5.25
CA VAL A 190 6.10 -1.84 4.08
C VAL A 190 4.67 -2.38 4.03
N GLN A 191 4.14 -2.86 5.15
CA GLN A 191 2.76 -3.35 5.23
C GLN A 191 1.74 -2.25 4.93
N ALA A 192 1.93 -1.05 5.49
CA ALA A 192 1.08 0.10 5.20
C ALA A 192 1.13 0.49 3.72
N ALA A 193 2.30 0.47 3.09
CA ALA A 193 2.45 0.73 1.66
C ALA A 193 1.68 -0.28 0.80
N ILE A 194 1.81 -1.57 1.10
CA ILE A 194 1.07 -2.64 0.41
C ILE A 194 -0.44 -2.40 0.51
N MET A 195 -0.93 -2.11 1.72
CA MET A 195 -2.35 -1.83 1.95
C MET A 195 -2.82 -0.57 1.21
N GLU A 196 -2.01 0.49 1.19
CA GLU A 196 -2.36 1.74 0.54
C GLU A 196 -2.43 1.61 -0.99
N VAL A 197 -1.50 0.88 -1.63
CA VAL A 197 -1.59 0.60 -3.06
C VAL A 197 -2.89 -0.13 -3.40
N SER A 198 -3.28 -1.12 -2.58
CA SER A 198 -4.54 -1.85 -2.75
C SER A 198 -5.77 -0.94 -2.57
N GLU A 199 -5.72 -0.02 -1.59
CA GLU A 199 -6.74 1.01 -1.36
C GLU A 199 -6.89 1.95 -2.56
N LEU A 200 -5.79 2.47 -3.11
CA LEU A 200 -5.76 3.38 -4.25
C LEU A 200 -6.32 2.72 -5.52
N ALA A 201 -5.96 1.46 -5.78
CA ALA A 201 -6.48 0.71 -6.90
C ALA A 201 -8.00 0.53 -6.83
N GLN A 202 -8.51 0.17 -5.66
CA GLN A 202 -9.96 0.02 -5.48
C GLN A 202 -10.69 1.36 -5.58
N ARG A 203 -10.12 2.43 -5.02
CA ARG A 203 -10.67 3.78 -5.12
C ARG A 203 -10.77 4.22 -6.58
N ALA A 204 -9.71 4.03 -7.36
CA ALA A 204 -9.71 4.35 -8.80
C ALA A 204 -10.81 3.62 -9.57
N VAL A 205 -11.03 2.32 -9.27
CA VAL A 205 -12.12 1.54 -9.89
C VAL A 205 -13.50 2.05 -9.48
N LEU A 206 -13.69 2.44 -8.21
CA LEU A 206 -14.96 2.98 -7.74
C LEU A 206 -15.24 4.38 -8.32
N ASP A 207 -14.22 5.23 -8.46
CA ASP A 207 -14.35 6.54 -9.09
C ASP A 207 -14.72 6.43 -10.57
N ASP A 208 -14.09 5.52 -11.31
CA ASP A 208 -14.43 5.24 -12.71
C ASP A 208 -15.87 4.70 -12.84
N ARG A 209 -16.26 3.74 -11.98
CA ARG A 209 -17.64 3.25 -11.93
C ARG A 209 -18.64 4.33 -11.57
N ALA A 210 -18.28 5.25 -10.66
CA ALA A 210 -19.15 6.36 -10.28
C ALA A 210 -19.32 7.35 -11.44
N PHE A 211 -18.25 7.61 -12.18
CA PHE A 211 -18.31 8.40 -13.41
C PHE A 211 -19.17 7.72 -14.49
N GLU A 212 -19.06 6.41 -14.65
CA GLU A 212 -19.87 5.65 -15.60
C GLU A 212 -21.35 5.54 -15.19
N ALA A 213 -21.64 5.24 -13.94
CA ALA A 213 -23.02 5.11 -13.47
C ALA A 213 -23.68 6.47 -13.19
N GLY A 214 -22.90 7.55 -13.08
CA GLY A 214 -23.36 8.86 -12.64
C GLY A 214 -23.77 8.92 -11.16
N ARG A 215 -23.44 7.88 -10.38
CA ARG A 215 -23.75 7.77 -8.95
C ARG A 215 -22.62 7.06 -8.21
N ALA A 216 -22.29 7.55 -7.01
CA ALA A 216 -21.31 6.90 -6.16
C ALA A 216 -21.85 5.60 -5.53
N SER A 217 -20.96 4.65 -5.25
CA SER A 217 -21.30 3.42 -4.53
C SER A 217 -21.04 3.58 -3.03
N ALA A 218 -22.12 3.61 -2.23
CA ALA A 218 -22.01 3.75 -0.77
C ALA A 218 -21.27 2.56 -0.12
N GLU A 219 -21.61 1.33 -0.52
CA GLU A 219 -20.99 0.10 0.01
C GLU A 219 -19.49 0.03 -0.31
N GLY A 220 -19.11 0.39 -1.54
CA GLY A 220 -17.71 0.44 -1.95
C GLY A 220 -16.89 1.45 -1.12
N ASN A 221 -17.47 2.63 -0.86
CA ASN A 221 -16.84 3.67 -0.05
C ASN A 221 -16.64 3.23 1.40
N ILE A 222 -17.60 2.50 1.98
CA ILE A 222 -17.47 1.93 3.32
C ILE A 222 -16.32 0.91 3.35
N GLY A 223 -16.25 0.03 2.35
CA GLY A 223 -15.17 -0.97 2.25
C GLY A 223 -13.77 -0.36 2.15
N ILE A 224 -13.63 0.80 1.49
CA ILE A 224 -12.37 1.57 1.47
C ILE A 224 -12.09 2.18 2.84
N ALA A 225 -13.10 2.80 3.48
CA ALA A 225 -12.93 3.43 4.78
C ALA A 225 -12.49 2.41 5.86
N LEU A 226 -13.03 1.18 5.81
CA LEU A 226 -12.60 0.10 6.69
C LEU A 226 -11.13 -0.28 6.46
N ARG A 227 -10.69 -0.41 5.20
CA ARG A 227 -9.27 -0.70 4.90
C ARG A 227 -8.34 0.44 5.32
N ALA A 228 -8.73 1.69 5.12
CA ALA A 228 -7.98 2.85 5.58
C ALA A 228 -7.83 2.86 7.10
N ARG A 229 -8.90 2.50 7.84
CA ARG A 229 -8.86 2.33 9.30
C ARG A 229 -7.92 1.20 9.71
N ASP A 230 -8.00 0.05 9.04
CA ASP A 230 -7.15 -1.10 9.35
C ASP A 230 -5.66 -0.79 9.07
N ARG A 231 -5.36 -0.02 8.02
CA ARG A 231 -4.01 0.51 7.75
C ARG A 231 -3.56 1.49 8.83
N ALA A 232 -4.40 2.43 9.24
CA ALA A 232 -4.09 3.37 10.32
C ALA A 232 -3.80 2.66 11.64
N ALA A 233 -4.48 1.54 11.92
CA ALA A 233 -4.25 0.72 13.11
C ALA A 233 -2.86 0.07 13.16
N LEU A 234 -2.13 0.00 12.03
CA LEU A 234 -0.74 -0.47 12.02
C LEU A 234 0.21 0.48 12.74
N ASN A 235 -0.16 1.76 12.96
CA ASN A 235 0.74 2.78 13.51
C ASN A 235 2.10 2.84 12.78
N ALA A 236 2.06 2.69 11.45
CA ALA A 236 3.25 2.76 10.62
C ALA A 236 3.80 4.19 10.58
N PRO A 237 5.13 4.39 10.57
CA PRO A 237 5.68 5.70 10.27
C PRO A 237 5.26 6.12 8.86
N GLU A 238 5.00 7.42 8.67
CA GLU A 238 4.71 7.95 7.34
C GLU A 238 5.89 7.69 6.40
N ILE A 239 5.61 7.04 5.27
CA ILE A 239 6.54 6.99 4.15
C ILE A 239 6.41 8.36 3.47
N ARG A 240 7.35 9.26 3.79
CA ARG A 240 7.52 10.51 3.06
C ARG A 240 7.87 10.16 1.61
N ASP A 241 7.25 10.88 0.68
CA ASP A 241 7.70 10.85 -0.70
C ASP A 241 9.03 11.61 -0.72
N ASP A 242 10.16 10.90 -0.86
CA ASP A 242 11.52 11.46 -0.86
C ASP A 242 11.79 12.41 -2.06
N ASN A 243 10.73 12.87 -2.76
CA ASN A 243 10.78 13.83 -3.86
C ASN A 243 10.71 15.30 -3.39
N GLU A 244 10.75 15.58 -2.08
CA GLU A 244 10.79 16.94 -1.53
C GLU A 244 12.20 17.45 -1.18
N GLU A 245 13.26 16.71 -1.48
CA GLU A 245 14.65 17.19 -1.39
C GLU A 245 15.23 17.47 -2.77
N ASN A 246 14.90 18.65 -3.33
CA ASN A 246 15.76 19.48 -4.18
C ASN A 246 15.14 20.87 -4.41
#